data_AF-A0ABD5F017-F1
#
_entry.id   AF-A0ABD5F017-F1
#
_cell.length_a   1.000
_cell.length_b   1.000
_cell.length_c   1.000
_cell.angle_alpha   90.00
_cell.angle_beta   90.00
_cell.angle_gamma   90.00
#
_symmetry.space_group_name_H-M   'P 1'
#
loop_
_entity.id
_entity.type
_entity.pdbx_description
1 polymer ?
#
loop_
_entity_poly.entity_id
_entity_poly.type
_entity_poly.pdbx_seq_one_letter_code
_entity_poly.pdbx_strand_id
1 'polypeptide(L)'
;MAWRLEAEIIPWDDLSAEEVWEAFIRYVDVSKVYALSLGYGFYFPDDLRGIGPDGVAELLSGHADRLPNLRALYLADVEPALAELSWIEQGNISPILSAFPRLQELGVRGAAGLEAIDNRGGSSLKITPIRHDGLKVLRLENGGMPREVLDGLFRCEFPNLNYLDLWMGSEFYGRTATEVDLEPLLNGTAFPSLRHMGILNSDKQDDIAKAVSSSAVVARLDSLGLGLGNLSDEGAFSLLSGQPLAHLREIDLRHHFLSASMMCRLREALEPFGVSVNLDERQSEDPKWPGRYISASE
;
A
#
# COMPACT_ATOMS: atom_id res chain seq x y z
N MET A 1 -19.39 -3.28 -12.30
CA MET A 1 -18.79 -4.51 -12.84
C MET A 1 -17.29 -4.46 -12.56
N ALA A 2 -16.70 -5.55 -12.07
CA ALA A 2 -15.28 -5.61 -11.72
C ALA A 2 -14.56 -6.63 -12.61
N TRP A 3 -13.36 -6.30 -13.06
CA TRP A 3 -12.52 -7.18 -13.89
C TRP A 3 -11.10 -7.22 -13.36
N ARG A 4 -10.50 -8.40 -13.45
CA ARG A 4 -9.06 -8.60 -13.30
C ARG A 4 -8.54 -9.06 -14.65
N LEU A 5 -7.48 -8.41 -15.14
CA LEU A 5 -6.79 -8.77 -16.36
C LEU A 5 -5.43 -9.34 -16.02
N GLU A 6 -5.14 -10.48 -16.63
CA GLU A 6 -3.90 -11.22 -16.47
C GLU A 6 -3.46 -11.67 -17.87
N ALA A 7 -2.17 -11.54 -18.16
CA ALA A 7 -1.57 -12.15 -19.35
C ALA A 7 -0.61 -13.23 -18.86
N GLU A 8 -0.97 -14.50 -19.03
CA GLU A 8 -0.20 -15.63 -18.51
C GLU A 8 0.57 -16.32 -19.62
N ILE A 9 1.76 -16.86 -19.30
CA ILE A 9 2.40 -17.89 -20.12
C ILE A 9 1.69 -19.22 -19.83
N ILE A 10 0.66 -19.56 -20.59
CA ILE A 10 0.16 -20.94 -20.64
C ILE A 10 0.80 -21.59 -21.87
N PRO A 11 1.32 -22.84 -21.80
CA PRO A 11 2.09 -23.46 -22.89
C PRO A 11 1.41 -23.57 -24.28
N TRP A 12 0.16 -23.11 -24.42
CA TRP A 12 -0.68 -23.30 -25.61
C TRP A 12 -1.45 -22.04 -26.03
N ASP A 13 -1.34 -20.90 -25.32
CA ASP A 13 -2.00 -19.63 -25.68
C ASP A 13 -1.20 -18.45 -25.12
N ASP A 14 -0.56 -17.68 -26.00
CA ASP A 14 0.45 -16.65 -25.68
C ASP A 14 -0.10 -15.25 -25.99
N LEU A 15 -1.13 -14.79 -25.28
CA LEU A 15 -1.64 -13.42 -25.49
C LEU A 15 -0.75 -12.40 -24.76
N SER A 16 -0.28 -11.37 -25.47
CA SER A 16 0.40 -10.23 -24.84
C SER A 16 -0.56 -9.39 -23.99
N ALA A 17 -0.01 -8.52 -23.12
CA ALA A 17 -0.80 -7.58 -22.34
C ALA A 17 -1.71 -6.70 -23.22
N GLU A 18 -1.23 -6.26 -24.38
CA GLU A 18 -2.03 -5.50 -25.35
C GLU A 18 -3.10 -6.36 -26.02
N GLU A 19 -2.82 -7.62 -26.34
CA GLU A 19 -3.83 -8.52 -26.92
C GLU A 19 -4.95 -8.83 -25.93
N VAL A 20 -4.61 -9.02 -24.65
CA VAL A 20 -5.58 -9.15 -23.54
C VAL A 20 -6.40 -7.87 -23.40
N TRP A 21 -5.75 -6.70 -23.45
CA TRP A 21 -6.44 -5.40 -23.41
C TRP A 21 -7.40 -5.22 -24.58
N GLU A 22 -6.95 -5.50 -25.80
CA GLU A 22 -7.76 -5.40 -27.02
C GLU A 22 -8.97 -6.34 -26.97
N ALA A 23 -8.78 -7.56 -26.47
CA ALA A 23 -9.88 -8.48 -26.24
C ALA A 23 -10.87 -7.92 -25.20
N PHE A 24 -10.38 -7.39 -24.08
CA PHE A 24 -11.20 -6.79 -23.04
C PHE A 24 -12.06 -5.64 -23.60
N ILE A 25 -11.45 -4.68 -24.28
CA ILE A 25 -12.17 -3.52 -24.83
C ILE A 25 -13.10 -3.87 -26.01
N ARG A 26 -12.87 -5.00 -26.68
CA ARG A 26 -13.71 -5.48 -27.80
C ARG A 26 -14.93 -6.25 -27.30
N TYR A 27 -14.75 -7.13 -26.32
CA TYR A 27 -15.78 -8.08 -25.91
C TYR A 27 -16.53 -7.67 -24.63
N VAL A 28 -15.99 -6.73 -23.86
CA VAL A 28 -16.63 -6.20 -22.66
C VAL A 28 -17.20 -4.81 -22.93
N ASP A 29 -18.40 -4.54 -22.42
CA ASP A 29 -18.94 -3.19 -22.33
C ASP A 29 -18.17 -2.41 -21.25
N VAL A 30 -17.00 -1.90 -21.63
CA VAL A 30 -16.06 -1.21 -20.74
C VAL A 30 -16.65 0.07 -20.14
N SER A 31 -17.72 0.61 -20.74
CA SER A 31 -18.44 1.74 -20.18
C SER A 31 -19.11 1.43 -18.82
N LYS A 32 -19.37 0.15 -18.51
CA LYS A 32 -19.97 -0.32 -17.25
C LYS A 32 -18.93 -0.82 -16.23
N VAL A 33 -17.65 -0.82 -16.59
CA VAL A 33 -16.57 -1.24 -15.69
C VAL A 33 -16.44 -0.21 -14.57
N TYR A 34 -16.45 -0.71 -13.35
CA TYR A 34 -16.37 0.05 -12.11
C TYR A 34 -15.02 -0.18 -11.41
N ALA A 35 -14.53 -1.41 -11.44
CA ALA A 35 -13.24 -1.77 -10.86
C ALA A 35 -12.40 -2.53 -11.90
N LEU A 36 -11.10 -2.24 -11.94
CA LEU A 36 -10.15 -2.90 -12.80
C LEU A 36 -8.89 -3.26 -11.99
N SER A 37 -8.42 -4.48 -12.12
CA SER A 37 -7.16 -4.97 -11.56
C SER A 37 -6.26 -5.45 -12.71
N LEU A 38 -4.98 -5.07 -12.69
CA LEU A 38 -3.97 -5.50 -13.66
C LEU A 38 -2.90 -6.33 -12.94
N GLY A 39 -2.72 -7.57 -13.38
CA GLY A 39 -1.81 -8.54 -12.77
C GLY A 39 -0.43 -8.64 -13.42
N TYR A 40 0.24 -9.77 -13.18
CA TYR A 40 1.63 -10.06 -13.53
C TYR A 40 1.96 -9.77 -15.00
N GLY A 41 1.13 -10.26 -15.92
CA GLY A 41 1.37 -10.15 -17.36
C GLY A 41 1.47 -8.72 -17.91
N PHE A 42 0.93 -7.73 -17.20
CA PHE A 42 1.02 -6.33 -17.60
C PHE A 42 2.34 -5.67 -17.17
N TYR A 43 2.94 -6.17 -16.09
CA TYR A 43 4.05 -5.50 -15.39
C TYR A 43 5.43 -6.07 -15.68
N PHE A 44 5.53 -7.35 -16.06
CA PHE A 44 6.82 -8.04 -16.22
C PHE A 44 7.17 -8.22 -17.72
N PRO A 45 8.00 -7.33 -18.31
CA PRO A 45 8.29 -7.34 -19.76
C PRO A 45 9.25 -8.44 -20.19
N ASP A 46 10.19 -8.83 -19.33
CA ASP A 46 11.32 -9.72 -19.66
C ASP A 46 10.91 -11.18 -19.90
N ASP A 47 9.75 -11.59 -19.39
CA ASP A 47 9.23 -12.95 -19.55
C ASP A 47 8.08 -13.05 -20.57
N LEU A 48 7.45 -11.93 -21.00
CA LEU A 48 6.05 -12.00 -21.44
C LEU A 48 5.51 -11.01 -22.50
N ARG A 49 6.31 -10.13 -23.11
CA ARG A 49 5.75 -8.97 -23.86
C ARG A 49 4.85 -8.08 -22.98
N GLY A 50 5.10 -8.06 -21.67
CA GLY A 50 4.51 -7.10 -20.77
C GLY A 50 4.88 -5.68 -21.19
N ILE A 51 4.01 -4.73 -20.87
CA ILE A 51 4.20 -3.32 -21.26
C ILE A 51 4.94 -2.50 -20.20
N GLY A 52 5.20 -3.12 -19.03
CA GLY A 52 5.85 -2.49 -17.91
C GLY A 52 4.98 -1.39 -17.28
N PRO A 53 5.44 -0.77 -16.19
CA PRO A 53 4.64 0.20 -15.46
C PRO A 53 4.31 1.46 -16.27
N ASP A 54 5.26 1.95 -17.08
CA ASP A 54 5.03 3.12 -17.92
C ASP A 54 4.06 2.80 -19.06
N GLY A 55 4.17 1.63 -19.70
CA GLY A 55 3.21 1.19 -20.71
C GLY A 55 1.82 0.96 -20.13
N VAL A 56 1.70 0.46 -18.89
CA VAL A 56 0.41 0.39 -18.17
C VAL A 56 -0.19 1.78 -17.98
N ALA A 57 0.60 2.76 -17.55
CA ALA A 57 0.14 4.13 -17.37
C ALA A 57 -0.33 4.75 -18.69
N GLU A 58 0.41 4.54 -19.78
CA GLU A 58 0.05 4.99 -21.13
C GLU A 58 -1.24 4.30 -21.62
N LEU A 59 -1.33 2.98 -21.49
CA LEU A 59 -2.47 2.18 -21.92
C LEU A 59 -3.76 2.64 -21.23
N LEU A 60 -3.72 2.79 -19.90
CA LEU A 60 -4.85 3.24 -19.10
C LEU A 60 -5.25 4.68 -19.43
N SER A 61 -4.28 5.59 -19.49
CA SER A 61 -4.54 7.01 -19.75
C SER A 61 -5.08 7.23 -21.17
N GLY A 62 -4.58 6.48 -22.15
CA GLY A 62 -5.00 6.55 -23.55
C GLY A 62 -6.42 6.05 -23.81
N HIS A 63 -7.01 5.30 -22.88
CA HIS A 63 -8.36 4.72 -23.00
C HIS A 63 -9.34 5.21 -21.92
N ALA A 64 -8.97 6.25 -21.17
CA ALA A 64 -9.75 6.73 -20.05
C ALA A 64 -11.16 7.20 -20.44
N ASP A 65 -11.32 7.73 -21.66
CA ASP A 65 -12.60 8.14 -22.24
C ASP A 65 -13.59 6.96 -22.41
N ARG A 66 -13.08 5.75 -22.61
CA ARG A 66 -13.87 4.52 -22.76
C ARG A 66 -14.27 3.90 -21.43
N LEU A 67 -13.67 4.34 -20.33
CA LEU A 67 -13.87 3.82 -18.97
C LEU A 67 -14.54 4.86 -18.04
N PRO A 68 -15.65 5.51 -18.44
CA PRO A 68 -16.23 6.61 -17.68
C PRO A 68 -16.67 6.21 -16.27
N ASN A 69 -17.05 4.96 -16.04
CA ASN A 69 -17.55 4.50 -14.75
C ASN A 69 -16.49 3.87 -13.85
N LEU A 70 -15.21 3.88 -14.24
CA LEU A 70 -14.13 3.36 -13.41
C LEU A 70 -14.01 4.18 -12.12
N ARG A 71 -13.96 3.48 -10.98
CA ARG A 71 -13.88 4.03 -9.62
C ARG A 71 -12.85 3.31 -8.76
N ALA A 72 -12.47 2.07 -9.07
CA ALA A 72 -11.42 1.37 -8.36
C ALA A 72 -10.38 0.83 -9.36
N LEU A 73 -9.11 0.99 -9.03
CA LEU A 73 -8.01 0.54 -9.85
C LEU A 73 -6.94 -0.10 -8.96
N TYR A 74 -6.50 -1.30 -9.34
CA TYR A 74 -5.45 -2.04 -8.64
C TYR A 74 -4.31 -2.32 -9.61
N LEU A 75 -3.14 -1.78 -9.28
CA LEU A 75 -1.93 -1.79 -10.09
C LEU A 75 -0.95 -2.82 -9.55
N ALA A 76 -0.50 -3.70 -10.44
CA ALA A 76 0.34 -4.86 -10.13
C ALA A 76 -0.25 -5.73 -9.02
N ASP A 77 -1.52 -6.12 -9.17
CA ASP A 77 -2.19 -7.05 -8.25
C ASP A 77 -1.65 -8.47 -8.47
N VAL A 78 -0.38 -8.69 -8.13
CA VAL A 78 0.36 -9.92 -8.42
C VAL A 78 0.30 -10.85 -7.23
N GLU A 79 0.07 -12.13 -7.49
CA GLU A 79 0.14 -13.15 -6.45
C GLU A 79 1.58 -13.34 -5.98
N PRO A 80 1.84 -13.48 -4.67
CA PRO A 80 3.20 -13.69 -4.14
C PRO A 80 3.92 -14.90 -4.75
N ALA A 81 3.19 -15.89 -5.25
CA ALA A 81 3.76 -17.05 -5.92
C ALA A 81 4.36 -16.74 -7.30
N LEU A 82 3.97 -15.62 -7.92
CA LEU A 82 4.44 -15.19 -9.25
C LEU A 82 5.55 -14.15 -9.15
N ALA A 83 5.44 -13.19 -8.23
CA ALA A 83 6.48 -12.22 -7.97
C ALA A 83 6.43 -11.74 -6.52
N GLU A 84 7.62 -11.57 -5.96
CA GLU A 84 7.82 -10.92 -4.67
C GLU A 84 7.49 -9.42 -4.76
N LEU A 85 7.01 -8.82 -3.67
CA LEU A 85 6.72 -7.38 -3.60
C LEU A 85 7.95 -6.51 -3.92
N SER A 86 9.14 -6.99 -3.58
CA SER A 86 10.41 -6.32 -3.84
C SER A 86 10.81 -6.35 -5.32
N TRP A 87 10.21 -7.22 -6.13
CA TRP A 87 10.50 -7.36 -7.57
C TRP A 87 9.53 -6.57 -8.46
N ILE A 88 8.42 -6.08 -7.89
CA ILE A 88 7.42 -5.34 -8.64
C ILE A 88 7.86 -3.89 -8.82
N GLU A 89 8.17 -3.54 -10.07
CA GLU A 89 8.46 -2.17 -10.47
C GLU A 89 7.20 -1.33 -10.67
N GLN A 90 7.34 -0.02 -10.46
CA GLN A 90 6.30 0.96 -10.73
C GLN A 90 6.86 2.18 -11.43
N GLY A 91 5.97 2.98 -12.01
CA GLY A 91 6.33 4.20 -12.72
C GLY A 91 5.71 5.43 -12.07
N ASN A 92 5.58 6.49 -12.86
CA ASN A 92 4.78 7.64 -12.42
C ASN A 92 3.29 7.32 -12.54
N ILE A 93 2.59 7.21 -11.42
CA ILE A 93 1.14 6.89 -11.39
C ILE A 93 0.24 8.13 -11.54
N SER A 94 0.82 9.33 -11.51
CA SER A 94 0.05 10.59 -11.55
C SER A 94 -0.72 10.84 -12.86
N PRO A 95 -0.23 10.42 -14.05
CA PRO A 95 -1.01 10.46 -15.28
C PRO A 95 -2.31 9.66 -15.18
N ILE A 96 -2.29 8.50 -14.49
CA ILE A 96 -3.48 7.68 -14.26
C ILE A 96 -4.49 8.46 -13.41
N LEU A 97 -4.05 9.06 -12.30
CA LEU A 97 -4.92 9.90 -11.47
C LEU A 97 -5.51 11.08 -12.25
N SER A 98 -4.73 11.70 -13.14
CA SER A 98 -5.20 12.79 -14.01
C SER A 98 -6.27 12.32 -15.00
N ALA A 99 -6.07 11.14 -15.58
CA ALA A 99 -6.96 10.56 -16.58
C ALA A 99 -8.29 10.08 -16.00
N PHE A 100 -8.32 9.68 -14.72
CA PHE A 100 -9.50 9.17 -14.03
C PHE A 100 -9.97 10.07 -12.89
N PRO A 101 -10.49 11.28 -13.14
CA PRO A 101 -10.85 12.26 -12.09
C PRO A 101 -11.97 11.80 -11.14
N ARG A 102 -12.66 10.70 -11.48
CA ARG A 102 -13.71 10.09 -10.66
C ARG A 102 -13.23 8.86 -9.87
N LEU A 103 -11.96 8.49 -9.97
CA LEU A 103 -11.39 7.35 -9.24
C LEU A 103 -11.56 7.55 -7.74
N GLN A 104 -12.02 6.52 -7.03
CA GLN A 104 -12.28 6.53 -5.59
C GLN A 104 -11.30 5.65 -4.83
N GLU A 105 -10.80 4.60 -5.45
CA GLU A 105 -9.88 3.65 -4.83
C GLU A 105 -8.71 3.36 -5.77
N LEU A 106 -7.51 3.43 -5.20
CA LEU A 106 -6.28 3.07 -5.87
C LEU A 106 -5.45 2.17 -4.95
N GLY A 107 -5.16 0.95 -5.40
CA GLY A 107 -4.15 0.08 -4.82
C GLY A 107 -2.95 0.00 -5.75
N VAL A 108 -1.75 0.13 -5.21
CA VAL A 108 -0.49 0.01 -5.96
C VAL A 108 0.42 -0.93 -5.19
N ARG A 109 0.87 -2.00 -5.85
CA ARG A 109 1.87 -2.91 -5.29
C ARG A 109 3.21 -2.71 -5.99
N GLY A 110 4.29 -2.76 -5.22
CA GLY A 110 5.63 -2.48 -5.68
C GLY A 110 5.99 -1.00 -5.62
N ALA A 111 7.25 -0.74 -5.31
CA ALA A 111 7.86 0.59 -5.41
C ALA A 111 9.34 0.53 -5.84
N ALA A 112 9.83 -0.69 -6.09
CA ALA A 112 11.23 -0.93 -6.39
C ALA A 112 11.58 -0.27 -7.73
N GLY A 113 12.71 0.43 -7.76
CA GLY A 113 13.50 0.53 -8.98
C GLY A 113 14.64 -0.47 -8.83
N LEU A 114 14.77 -1.42 -9.76
CA LEU A 114 15.82 -2.46 -9.70
C LEU A 114 17.26 -1.90 -9.74
N GLU A 115 17.46 -0.57 -9.78
CA GLU A 115 18.76 0.07 -9.55
C GLU A 115 19.45 -0.41 -8.25
N ALA A 116 18.68 -0.78 -7.21
CA ALA A 116 19.24 -1.25 -5.94
C ALA A 116 19.75 -2.71 -5.95
N ILE A 117 19.29 -3.54 -6.90
CA ILE A 117 19.54 -5.01 -6.86
C ILE A 117 20.47 -5.46 -8.00
N ASP A 118 20.47 -4.80 -9.16
CA ASP A 118 21.24 -5.29 -10.31
C ASP A 118 21.80 -4.23 -11.29
N ASN A 119 21.76 -2.94 -10.95
CA ASN A 119 22.19 -1.84 -11.83
C ASN A 119 21.46 -1.78 -13.20
N ARG A 120 20.25 -2.36 -13.34
CA ARG A 120 19.53 -2.35 -14.63
C ARG A 120 18.72 -1.10 -14.95
N GLY A 121 18.70 -0.08 -14.08
CA GLY A 121 18.01 1.18 -14.39
C GLY A 121 16.48 1.05 -14.37
N GLY A 122 15.93 0.40 -13.35
CA GLY A 122 14.48 0.24 -13.16
C GLY A 122 13.76 1.53 -12.76
N SER A 123 12.49 1.67 -13.15
CA SER A 123 11.66 2.80 -12.74
C SER A 123 11.12 2.55 -11.32
N SER A 124 11.29 3.52 -10.43
CA SER A 124 10.69 3.50 -9.10
C SER A 124 9.30 4.15 -9.13
N LEU A 125 8.44 3.76 -8.18
CA LEU A 125 7.16 4.43 -7.96
C LEU A 125 7.38 5.94 -7.83
N LYS A 126 6.65 6.72 -8.63
CA LYS A 126 6.69 8.18 -8.58
C LYS A 126 5.29 8.74 -8.44
N ILE A 127 5.15 9.69 -7.53
CA ILE A 127 3.93 10.48 -7.34
C ILE A 127 4.32 11.94 -7.50
N THR A 128 3.84 12.57 -8.56
CA THR A 128 3.99 14.00 -8.80
C THR A 128 2.81 14.74 -8.17
N PRO A 129 3.02 15.92 -7.56
CA PRO A 129 1.96 16.68 -6.90
C PRO A 129 0.75 16.90 -7.80
N ILE A 130 -0.42 16.49 -7.32
CA ILE A 130 -1.70 16.57 -8.03
C ILE A 130 -2.84 16.75 -7.04
N ARG A 131 -3.89 17.45 -7.46
CA ARG A 131 -5.17 17.48 -6.75
C ARG A 131 -6.12 16.42 -7.33
N HIS A 132 -6.68 15.57 -6.47
CA HIS A 132 -7.67 14.58 -6.86
C HIS A 132 -8.86 14.53 -5.89
N ASP A 133 -9.98 15.13 -6.30
CA ASP A 133 -11.18 15.23 -5.45
C ASP A 133 -11.92 13.90 -5.28
N GLY A 134 -11.78 12.96 -6.21
CA GLY A 134 -12.51 11.70 -6.18
C GLY A 134 -11.96 10.66 -5.19
N LEU A 135 -10.66 10.73 -4.87
CA LEU A 135 -9.92 9.64 -4.24
C LEU A 135 -10.28 9.55 -2.77
N LYS A 136 -10.66 8.36 -2.32
CA LYS A 136 -11.11 8.07 -0.95
C LYS A 136 -10.21 7.04 -0.27
N VAL A 137 -9.72 6.08 -1.04
CA VAL A 137 -8.90 4.97 -0.57
C VAL A 137 -7.60 4.92 -1.37
N LEU A 138 -6.47 4.92 -0.68
CA LEU A 138 -5.16 4.74 -1.27
C LEU A 138 -4.40 3.66 -0.50
N ARG A 139 -3.86 2.67 -1.20
CA ARG A 139 -2.96 1.66 -0.63
C ARG A 139 -1.69 1.60 -1.43
N LEU A 140 -0.56 1.79 -0.76
CA LEU A 140 0.78 1.63 -1.33
C LEU A 140 1.47 0.47 -0.61
N GLU A 141 1.51 -0.68 -1.28
CA GLU A 141 2.09 -1.92 -0.77
C GLU A 141 3.46 -2.13 -1.40
N ASN A 142 4.53 -2.21 -0.61
CA ASN A 142 5.88 -2.36 -1.14
C ASN A 142 6.81 -3.00 -0.10
N GLY A 143 7.89 -3.62 -0.60
CA GLY A 143 8.92 -4.26 0.22
C GLY A 143 9.87 -3.27 0.89
N GLY A 144 9.94 -2.02 0.40
CA GLY A 144 10.73 -0.93 0.97
C GLY A 144 10.34 0.43 0.40
N MET A 145 9.77 1.31 1.25
CA MET A 145 9.22 2.60 0.84
C MET A 145 10.34 3.63 0.57
N PRO A 146 10.45 4.15 -0.67
CA PRO A 146 11.36 5.26 -0.97
C PRO A 146 10.84 6.57 -0.37
N ARG A 147 11.74 7.38 0.20
CA ARG A 147 11.44 8.70 0.77
C ARG A 147 10.77 9.64 -0.23
N GLU A 148 11.20 9.60 -1.48
CA GLU A 148 10.71 10.43 -2.58
C GLU A 148 9.22 10.16 -2.88
N VAL A 149 8.74 8.94 -2.64
CA VAL A 149 7.33 8.58 -2.78
C VAL A 149 6.50 9.33 -1.75
N LEU A 150 6.93 9.35 -0.49
CA LEU A 150 6.26 10.09 0.59
C LEU A 150 6.30 11.60 0.34
N ASP A 151 7.45 12.13 -0.08
CA ASP A 151 7.61 13.54 -0.43
C ASP A 151 6.64 13.97 -1.55
N GLY A 152 6.49 13.13 -2.57
CA GLY A 152 5.53 13.34 -3.65
C GLY A 152 4.08 13.26 -3.17
N LEU A 153 3.76 12.20 -2.42
CA LEU A 153 2.43 11.93 -1.89
C LEU A 153 1.91 13.05 -0.99
N PHE A 154 2.73 13.55 -0.05
CA PHE A 154 2.29 14.59 0.89
C PHE A 154 2.21 15.98 0.28
N ARG A 155 2.68 16.16 -0.96
CA ARG A 155 2.45 17.37 -1.77
C ARG A 155 1.19 17.28 -2.63
N CYS A 156 0.54 16.12 -2.71
CA CYS A 156 -0.74 15.98 -3.37
C CYS A 156 -1.88 16.53 -2.51
N GLU A 157 -2.96 16.95 -3.17
CA GLU A 157 -4.19 17.37 -2.52
C GLU A 157 -5.29 16.32 -2.72
N PHE A 158 -5.50 15.48 -1.71
CA PHE A 158 -6.58 14.50 -1.70
C PHE A 158 -7.60 14.85 -0.61
N PRO A 159 -8.50 15.83 -0.86
CA PRO A 159 -9.38 16.37 0.17
C PRO A 159 -10.39 15.35 0.70
N ASN A 160 -10.72 14.32 -0.08
CA ASN A 160 -11.69 13.28 0.29
C ASN A 160 -11.05 11.94 0.65
N LEU A 161 -9.71 11.87 0.72
CA LEU A 161 -9.00 10.66 1.15
C LEU A 161 -9.34 10.41 2.61
N ASN A 162 -9.98 9.28 2.87
CA ASN A 162 -10.42 8.87 4.19
C ASN A 162 -9.76 7.58 4.66
N TYR A 163 -9.12 6.83 3.77
CA TYR A 163 -8.41 5.60 4.05
C TYR A 163 -7.05 5.60 3.36
N LEU A 164 -5.98 5.40 4.13
CA LEU A 164 -4.61 5.32 3.65
C LEU A 164 -3.88 4.15 4.30
N ASP A 165 -3.35 3.24 3.49
CA ASP A 165 -2.36 2.24 3.92
C ASP A 165 -1.02 2.51 3.24
N LEU A 166 0.04 2.59 4.05
CA LEU A 166 1.43 2.69 3.63
C LEU A 166 2.20 1.50 4.18
N TRP A 167 2.68 0.62 3.32
CA TRP A 167 3.59 -0.45 3.71
C TRP A 167 5.00 0.10 3.64
N MET A 168 5.69 0.17 4.77
CA MET A 168 6.99 0.84 4.86
C MET A 168 8.13 -0.06 4.40
N GLY A 169 7.98 -1.37 4.56
CA GLY A 169 8.98 -2.35 4.20
C GLY A 169 10.23 -2.30 5.07
N SER A 170 11.33 -2.82 4.54
CA SER A 170 12.63 -2.87 5.19
C SER A 170 13.72 -2.16 4.38
N GLU A 171 14.80 -1.77 5.05
CA GLU A 171 15.98 -1.21 4.38
C GLU A 171 16.63 -2.20 3.41
N PHE A 172 16.50 -3.51 3.67
CA PHE A 172 17.03 -4.56 2.80
C PHE A 172 16.40 -4.55 1.40
N TYR A 173 15.14 -4.14 1.29
CA TYR A 173 14.43 -4.03 0.00
C TYR A 173 14.28 -2.57 -0.44
N GLY A 174 15.22 -1.71 -0.04
CA GLY A 174 15.35 -0.36 -0.59
C GLY A 174 14.54 0.72 0.12
N ARG A 175 14.01 0.47 1.33
CA ARG A 175 13.40 1.56 2.11
C ARG A 175 14.43 2.64 2.42
N THR A 176 14.10 3.87 2.05
CA THR A 176 14.83 5.08 2.48
C THR A 176 13.97 6.02 3.34
N ALA A 177 12.66 5.80 3.38
CA ALA A 177 11.75 6.53 4.25
C ALA A 177 11.91 6.14 5.73
N THR A 178 11.74 7.11 6.61
CA THR A 178 11.78 6.97 8.07
C THR A 178 10.48 7.49 8.70
N GLU A 179 10.32 7.30 10.01
CA GLU A 179 9.21 7.88 10.78
C GLU A 179 9.18 9.41 10.74
N VAL A 180 10.33 10.06 10.51
CA VAL A 180 10.43 11.51 10.35
C VAL A 180 9.75 11.97 9.07
N ASP A 181 9.86 11.19 7.99
CA ASP A 181 9.26 11.54 6.69
C ASP A 181 7.73 11.45 6.71
N LEU A 182 7.14 10.75 7.70
CA LEU A 182 5.70 10.69 7.93
C LEU A 182 5.13 11.94 8.62
N GLU A 183 5.97 12.92 9.00
CA GLU A 183 5.55 14.11 9.76
C GLU A 183 4.30 14.80 9.17
N PRO A 184 4.16 15.07 7.85
CA PRO A 184 2.98 15.72 7.31
C PRO A 184 1.68 14.94 7.54
N LEU A 185 1.76 13.61 7.54
CA LEU A 185 0.64 12.74 7.87
C LEU A 185 0.36 12.74 9.38
N LEU A 186 1.40 12.58 10.18
CA LEU A 186 1.31 12.44 11.64
C LEU A 186 0.86 13.71 12.36
N ASN A 187 1.35 14.88 11.92
CA ASN A 187 0.86 16.18 12.39
C ASN A 187 -0.53 16.52 11.82
N GLY A 188 -1.00 15.72 10.84
CA GLY A 188 -2.32 15.83 10.26
C GLY A 188 -2.53 17.05 9.37
N THR A 189 -1.44 17.60 8.81
CA THR A 189 -1.48 18.64 7.77
C THR A 189 -1.82 18.03 6.41
N ALA A 190 -1.42 16.78 6.16
CA ALA A 190 -1.88 15.99 5.02
C ALA A 190 -3.28 15.39 5.26
N PHE A 191 -4.04 15.22 4.19
CA PHE A 191 -5.30 14.47 4.11
C PHE A 191 -6.32 14.83 5.22
N PRO A 192 -7.00 15.99 5.12
CA PRO A 192 -7.87 16.49 6.19
C PRO A 192 -9.04 15.56 6.55
N SER A 193 -9.51 14.76 5.59
CA SER A 193 -10.63 13.84 5.76
C SER A 193 -10.25 12.43 6.22
N LEU A 194 -8.97 12.19 6.56
CA LEU A 194 -8.51 10.86 6.95
C LEU A 194 -9.27 10.33 8.18
N ARG A 195 -9.68 9.05 8.11
CA ARG A 195 -10.39 8.31 9.16
C ARG A 195 -9.74 6.96 9.45
N HIS A 196 -9.08 6.37 8.46
CA HIS A 196 -8.22 5.20 8.63
C HIS A 196 -6.78 5.55 8.24
N MET A 197 -5.84 5.15 9.08
CA MET A 197 -4.41 5.23 8.79
C MET A 197 -3.74 3.91 9.13
N GLY A 198 -3.20 3.22 8.13
CA GLY A 198 -2.33 2.07 8.27
C GLY A 198 -0.89 2.45 7.94
N ILE A 199 0.02 2.33 8.90
CA ILE A 199 1.47 2.34 8.65
C ILE A 199 1.97 0.93 8.96
N LEU A 200 2.03 0.11 7.92
CA LEU A 200 2.10 -1.34 8.04
C LEU A 200 3.46 -1.85 7.59
N ASN A 201 3.73 -3.13 7.90
CA ASN A 201 4.79 -3.89 7.27
C ASN A 201 6.17 -3.22 7.40
N SER A 202 6.54 -2.76 8.59
CA SER A 202 7.84 -2.12 8.84
C SER A 202 8.74 -2.95 9.74
N ASP A 203 10.03 -3.05 9.39
CA ASP A 203 11.04 -3.61 10.30
C ASP A 203 11.37 -2.64 11.47
N LYS A 204 10.93 -1.38 11.38
CA LYS A 204 11.02 -0.31 12.39
C LYS A 204 9.65 0.02 13.00
N GLN A 205 8.78 -0.97 13.13
CA GLN A 205 7.40 -0.75 13.58
C GLN A 205 7.31 -0.13 14.99
N ASP A 206 8.29 -0.37 15.87
CA ASP A 206 8.35 0.24 17.21
C ASP A 206 8.61 1.76 17.15
N ASP A 207 9.53 2.20 16.29
CA ASP A 207 9.82 3.63 16.09
C ASP A 207 8.61 4.37 15.51
N ILE A 208 7.94 3.74 14.54
CA ILE A 208 6.69 4.24 13.96
C ILE A 208 5.58 4.32 15.04
N ALA A 209 5.41 3.26 15.83
CA ALA A 209 4.43 3.24 16.92
C ALA A 209 4.67 4.36 17.95
N LYS A 210 5.94 4.65 18.26
CA LYS A 210 6.33 5.77 19.11
C LYS A 210 6.04 7.13 18.48
N ALA A 211 6.28 7.31 17.18
CA ALA A 211 5.91 8.54 16.49
C ALA A 211 4.38 8.74 16.49
N VAL A 212 3.63 7.68 16.18
CA VAL A 212 2.15 7.67 16.16
C VAL A 212 1.56 7.99 17.54
N SER A 213 2.17 7.52 18.63
CA SER A 213 1.61 7.71 19.98
C SER A 213 1.43 9.18 20.39
N SER A 214 2.16 10.11 19.76
CA SER A 214 2.07 11.56 20.00
C SER A 214 1.49 12.36 18.83
N SER A 215 1.02 11.68 17.78
CA SER A 215 0.63 12.30 16.50
C SER A 215 -0.77 12.90 16.52
N ALA A 216 -0.90 14.18 16.14
CA ALA A 216 -2.17 14.90 16.14
C ALA A 216 -3.25 14.28 15.22
N VAL A 217 -2.86 13.54 14.18
CA VAL A 217 -3.80 12.85 13.29
C VAL A 217 -4.65 11.81 14.02
N VAL A 218 -4.12 11.13 15.04
CA VAL A 218 -4.80 10.01 15.73
C VAL A 218 -6.13 10.44 16.36
N ALA A 219 -6.21 11.68 16.87
CA ALA A 219 -7.42 12.21 17.48
C ALA A 219 -8.65 12.28 16.54
N ARG A 220 -8.43 12.21 15.21
CA ARG A 220 -9.51 12.23 14.20
C ARG A 220 -9.82 10.86 13.57
N LEU A 221 -8.98 9.86 13.85
CA LEU A 221 -9.12 8.54 13.23
C LEU A 221 -10.28 7.77 13.87
N ASP A 222 -10.97 6.99 13.04
CA ASP A 222 -11.86 5.92 13.47
C ASP A 222 -11.10 4.60 13.60
N SER A 223 -9.99 4.41 12.86
CA SER A 223 -9.21 3.17 12.89
C SER A 223 -7.72 3.40 12.62
N LEU A 224 -6.89 2.59 13.26
CA LEU A 224 -5.42 2.65 13.19
C LEU A 224 -4.84 1.27 12.90
N GLY A 225 -4.00 1.15 11.89
CA GLY A 225 -3.25 -0.07 11.57
C GLY A 225 -1.74 0.10 11.80
N LEU A 226 -1.15 -0.78 12.60
CA LEU A 226 0.31 -0.86 12.84
C LEU A 226 0.82 -2.32 12.81
N GLY A 227 0.06 -3.20 12.14
CA GLY A 227 0.37 -4.60 11.96
C GLY A 227 1.34 -4.90 10.81
N LEU A 228 1.53 -6.19 10.54
CA LEU A 228 2.39 -6.74 9.50
C LEU A 228 3.90 -6.47 9.70
N GLY A 229 4.28 -5.80 10.78
CA GLY A 229 5.66 -5.38 11.05
C GLY A 229 6.27 -6.01 12.29
N ASN A 230 7.43 -5.49 12.70
CA ASN A 230 8.19 -5.96 13.84
C ASN A 230 7.72 -5.37 15.19
N LEU A 231 6.42 -5.12 15.36
CA LEU A 231 5.87 -4.47 16.55
C LEU A 231 6.11 -5.31 17.80
N SER A 232 6.74 -4.71 18.80
CA SER A 232 7.11 -5.36 20.06
C SER A 232 6.46 -4.67 21.26
N ASP A 233 6.73 -5.21 22.44
CA ASP A 233 6.25 -4.64 23.70
C ASP A 233 6.70 -3.18 23.87
N GLU A 234 7.84 -2.77 23.31
CA GLU A 234 8.32 -1.39 23.36
C GLU A 234 7.41 -0.42 22.57
N GLY A 235 7.08 -0.77 21.32
CA GLY A 235 6.18 0.02 20.50
C GLY A 235 4.76 0.05 21.06
N ALA A 236 4.22 -1.10 21.48
CA ALA A 236 2.90 -1.16 22.10
C ALA A 236 2.83 -0.40 23.44
N PHE A 237 3.88 -0.45 24.25
CA PHE A 237 3.96 0.36 25.46
C PHE A 237 3.97 1.85 25.13
N SER A 238 4.70 2.27 24.09
CA SER A 238 4.73 3.66 23.63
C SER A 238 3.35 4.13 23.15
N LEU A 239 2.60 3.29 22.43
CA LEU A 239 1.22 3.57 22.02
C LEU A 239 0.29 3.77 23.23
N LEU A 240 0.31 2.84 24.19
CA LEU A 240 -0.53 2.92 25.39
C LEU A 240 -0.16 4.09 26.33
N SER A 241 1.08 4.57 26.26
CA SER A 241 1.57 5.68 27.08
C SER A 241 1.43 7.04 26.41
N GLY A 242 1.01 7.07 25.14
CA GLY A 242 0.79 8.29 24.37
C GLY A 242 -0.59 8.89 24.60
N GLN A 243 -1.17 9.43 23.53
CA GLN A 243 -2.53 9.95 23.56
C GLN A 243 -3.59 8.83 23.69
N PRO A 244 -4.80 9.15 24.20
CA PRO A 244 -5.86 8.16 24.31
C PRO A 244 -6.24 7.55 22.96
N LEU A 245 -6.42 6.24 22.93
CA LEU A 245 -6.89 5.48 21.76
C LEU A 245 -8.32 4.93 21.94
N ALA A 246 -8.94 5.22 23.08
CA ALA A 246 -10.26 4.72 23.46
C ALA A 246 -11.41 5.23 22.57
N HIS A 247 -11.18 6.24 21.73
CA HIS A 247 -12.15 6.74 20.75
C HIS A 247 -12.13 5.97 19.43
N LEU A 248 -11.08 5.17 19.17
CA LEU A 248 -10.99 4.37 17.96
C LEU A 248 -12.09 3.31 17.97
N ARG A 249 -12.61 2.99 16.78
CA ARG A 249 -13.45 1.81 16.57
C ARG A 249 -12.62 0.56 16.47
N GLU A 250 -11.42 0.68 15.89
CA GLU A 250 -10.55 -0.45 15.60
C GLU A 250 -9.07 -0.07 15.72
N ILE A 251 -8.29 -0.99 16.27
CA ILE A 251 -6.84 -1.00 16.16
C ILE A 251 -6.40 -2.36 15.61
N ASP A 252 -5.71 -2.34 14.47
CA ASP A 252 -5.17 -3.54 13.83
C ASP A 252 -3.66 -3.64 14.06
N LEU A 253 -3.26 -4.59 14.89
CA LEU A 253 -1.88 -4.92 15.20
C LEU A 253 -1.53 -6.35 14.77
N ARG A 254 -2.30 -6.97 13.86
CA ARG A 254 -2.04 -8.34 13.39
C ARG A 254 -0.60 -8.51 12.89
N HIS A 255 -0.08 -9.73 13.00
CA HIS A 255 1.32 -10.04 12.68
C HIS A 255 2.29 -9.15 13.46
N HIS A 256 2.59 -9.58 14.69
CA HIS A 256 3.36 -8.82 15.66
C HIS A 256 4.23 -9.72 16.54
N PHE A 257 5.16 -9.14 17.29
CA PHE A 257 6.07 -9.83 18.23
C PHE A 257 5.77 -9.54 19.71
N LEU A 258 4.57 -9.01 20.01
CA LEU A 258 4.11 -8.77 21.38
C LEU A 258 4.13 -10.01 22.28
N SER A 259 4.43 -9.79 23.56
CA SER A 259 4.24 -10.78 24.62
C SER A 259 2.75 -10.97 24.92
N ALA A 260 2.40 -12.15 25.45
CA ALA A 260 1.03 -12.41 25.90
C ALA A 260 0.56 -11.38 26.95
N SER A 261 1.47 -10.95 27.84
CA SER A 261 1.18 -9.94 28.85
C SER A 261 0.85 -8.57 28.23
N MET A 262 1.60 -8.14 27.21
CA MET A 262 1.31 -6.90 26.51
C MET A 262 0.00 -6.97 25.72
N MET A 263 -0.27 -8.09 25.06
CA MET A 263 -1.56 -8.33 24.39
C MET A 263 -2.74 -8.21 25.36
N CYS A 264 -2.66 -8.83 26.55
CA CYS A 264 -3.68 -8.67 27.58
C CYS A 264 -3.85 -7.20 27.99
N ARG A 265 -2.74 -6.49 28.19
CA ARG A 265 -2.76 -5.07 28.56
C ARG A 265 -3.42 -4.20 27.48
N LEU A 266 -3.18 -4.47 26.20
CA LEU A 266 -3.82 -3.75 25.09
C LEU A 266 -5.34 -3.98 25.10
N ARG A 267 -5.79 -5.23 25.27
CA ARG A 267 -7.21 -5.55 25.37
C ARG A 267 -7.87 -4.87 26.57
N GLU A 268 -7.29 -5.00 27.75
CA GLU A 268 -7.78 -4.39 28.99
C GLU A 268 -7.86 -2.86 28.90
N ALA A 269 -6.95 -2.22 28.16
CA ALA A 269 -6.91 -0.77 28.00
C ALA A 269 -7.96 -0.25 26.99
N LEU A 270 -8.34 -1.04 25.98
CA LEU A 270 -9.07 -0.55 24.81
C LEU A 270 -10.47 -1.17 24.65
N GLU A 271 -10.60 -2.49 24.81
CA GLU A 271 -11.88 -3.20 24.62
C GLU A 271 -13.01 -2.70 25.54
N PRO A 272 -12.78 -2.29 26.81
CA PRO A 272 -13.84 -1.71 27.65
C PRO A 272 -14.48 -0.45 27.09
N PHE A 273 -13.80 0.24 26.17
CA PHE A 273 -14.32 1.43 25.47
C PHE A 273 -15.00 1.08 24.14
N GLY A 274 -15.10 -0.21 23.80
CA GLY A 274 -15.71 -0.69 22.55
C GLY A 274 -14.76 -0.72 21.36
N VAL A 275 -13.46 -0.55 21.58
CA VAL A 275 -12.45 -0.66 20.51
C VAL A 275 -12.24 -2.13 20.15
N SER A 276 -12.37 -2.47 18.87
CA SER A 276 -11.97 -3.78 18.34
C SER A 276 -10.44 -3.85 18.25
N VAL A 277 -9.83 -4.77 18.99
CA VAL A 277 -8.36 -4.94 19.02
C VAL A 277 -7.98 -6.22 18.29
N ASN A 278 -7.40 -6.08 17.09
CA ASN A 278 -6.86 -7.23 16.35
C ASN A 278 -5.40 -7.49 16.76
N LEU A 279 -5.16 -8.67 17.32
CA LEU A 279 -3.86 -9.16 17.80
C LEU A 279 -3.59 -10.57 17.24
N ASP A 280 -4.12 -10.85 16.05
CA ASP A 280 -3.95 -12.14 15.40
C ASP A 280 -2.52 -12.28 14.85
N GLU A 281 -2.16 -13.51 14.46
CA GLU A 281 -0.88 -13.81 13.80
C GLU A 281 0.36 -13.45 14.66
N ARG A 282 0.27 -13.61 15.99
CA ARG A 282 1.43 -13.46 16.89
C ARG A 282 2.62 -14.30 16.43
N GLN A 283 3.75 -13.64 16.22
CA GLN A 283 5.03 -14.21 15.85
C GLN A 283 5.94 -14.43 17.07
N SER A 284 6.95 -15.27 16.89
CA SER A 284 8.05 -15.47 17.82
C SER A 284 9.35 -15.50 17.04
N GLU A 285 10.43 -14.98 17.61
CA GLU A 285 11.76 -15.12 17.01
C GLU A 285 12.14 -16.61 16.92
N ASP A 286 12.63 -17.02 15.75
CA ASP A 286 13.15 -18.38 15.57
C ASP A 286 14.51 -18.49 16.29
N PRO A 287 14.67 -19.38 17.29
CA PRO A 287 15.94 -19.56 17.99
C PRO A 287 17.09 -20.02 17.10
N LYS A 288 16.79 -20.59 15.92
CA LYS A 288 17.77 -21.09 14.94
C LYS A 288 18.14 -20.04 13.89
N TRP A 289 17.23 -19.12 13.60
CA TRP A 289 17.40 -18.06 12.61
C TRP A 289 17.05 -16.72 13.27
N PRO A 290 17.95 -16.18 14.11
CA PRO A 290 17.67 -14.99 14.89
C PRO A 290 17.38 -13.81 13.96
N GLY A 291 16.17 -13.26 14.08
CA GLY A 291 15.66 -12.18 13.24
C GLY A 291 14.14 -12.08 13.33
N ARG A 292 13.62 -10.87 13.17
CA ARG A 292 12.17 -10.62 13.04
C ARG A 292 11.87 -10.29 11.58
N TYR A 293 10.95 -11.06 11.01
CA TYR A 293 10.46 -10.84 9.66
C TYR A 293 9.19 -10.01 9.70
N ILE A 294 9.03 -9.13 8.72
CA ILE A 294 7.76 -8.48 8.44
C ILE A 294 6.91 -9.40 7.55
N SER A 295 5.59 -9.19 7.53
CA SER A 295 4.65 -10.13 6.91
C SER A 295 4.82 -10.26 5.40
N ALA A 296 5.36 -9.23 4.75
CA ALA A 296 5.50 -9.19 3.30
C ALA A 296 6.69 -8.31 2.92
N SER A 297 7.87 -8.90 2.87
CA SER A 297 9.07 -8.23 2.35
C SER A 297 9.54 -8.79 1.02
N GLU A 298 9.23 -10.08 0.84
CA GLU A 298 9.37 -10.92 -0.34
C GLU A 298 7.95 -11.32 -0.75
#